data_AF-A0A085ZIU8-F1
#
_entry.id   AF-A0A085ZIU8-F1
#
_cell.length_a   1.000
_cell.length_b   1.000
_cell.length_c   1.000
_cell.angle_alpha   90.00
_cell.angle_beta   90.00
_cell.angle_gamma   90.00
#
_symmetry.space_group_name_H-M   'P 1'
#
loop_
_entity.id
_entity.type
_entity.pdbx_description
1 polymer ?
#
loop_
_entity_poly.entity_id
_entity_poly.type
_entity_poly.pdbx_seq_one_letter_code
_entity_poly.pdbx_strand_id
1 'polypeptide(L)'
;MKKIILITALSILFIACDSEKKSGNTSASFQSKYTITDIGLYPEGIDYDSKNEKFLFSSLYKGAVYTMNANGQATVFATSGKLVLPTGIYTDELRNRLIVANADLGISQRSTAASAGSIASVSIFNLTSGELIKEIDLKNFTPNAGSCLNDIAVDAKGNIYITDSFSPNIYKIDENYIPSLFLTNVLFQPAPNQFGLNGIVFHPDGYLLAVKTDDSKLFKISLSNPAAITTVTGTTFSAPDGIEFDKNNNLVLVENGLGLGKTYTLSSTNKWISASKISETNIGKEDFPTTAALASDGNVYVVNSKLGKLLAGDKTQSSYTIQRIE
;
A
#
# COMPACT_ATOMS: atom_id res chain seq x y z
N MET A 1 54.98 56.21 -53.62
CA MET A 1 55.45 55.26 -52.59
C MET A 1 55.07 55.79 -51.21
N LYS A 2 54.61 54.89 -50.34
CA LYS A 2 54.28 55.02 -48.91
C LYS A 2 52.95 55.70 -48.54
N LYS A 3 52.09 54.84 -47.98
CA LYS A 3 50.76 55.04 -47.41
C LYS A 3 50.82 55.92 -46.16
N ILE A 4 49.82 56.79 -46.01
CA ILE A 4 49.47 57.46 -44.76
C ILE A 4 48.70 56.46 -43.88
N ILE A 5 49.18 56.26 -42.66
CA ILE A 5 48.56 55.44 -41.62
C ILE A 5 47.62 56.36 -40.83
N LEU A 6 46.33 56.04 -40.79
CA LEU A 6 45.40 56.62 -39.81
C LEU A 6 44.84 55.48 -38.95
N ILE A 7 45.01 55.67 -37.65
CA ILE A 7 44.66 54.77 -36.56
C ILE A 7 43.14 54.78 -36.38
N THR A 8 42.52 53.60 -36.33
CA THR A 8 41.18 53.43 -35.77
C THR A 8 41.22 52.35 -34.71
N ALA A 9 40.94 52.74 -33.48
CA ALA A 9 40.84 51.88 -32.31
C ALA A 9 39.68 50.89 -32.47
N LEU A 10 39.94 49.60 -32.28
CA LEU A 10 38.93 48.55 -32.28
C LEU A 10 38.72 48.10 -30.83
N SER A 11 37.60 48.51 -30.25
CA SER A 11 37.14 48.13 -28.93
C SER A 11 36.71 46.66 -28.94
N ILE A 12 37.37 45.80 -28.17
CA ILE A 12 36.97 44.41 -27.98
C ILE A 12 35.97 44.37 -26.82
N LEU A 13 34.68 44.21 -27.12
CA LEU A 13 33.69 43.77 -26.14
C LEU A 13 33.74 42.24 -26.04
N PHE A 14 34.18 41.74 -24.89
CA PHE A 14 33.91 40.35 -24.49
C PHE A 14 32.47 40.26 -24.01
N ILE A 15 31.59 39.71 -24.85
CA ILE A 15 30.27 39.23 -24.42
C ILE A 15 30.49 37.80 -23.90
N ALA A 16 30.57 37.65 -22.59
CA ALA A 16 30.44 36.36 -21.95
C ALA A 16 28.98 35.90 -22.11
N CYS A 17 28.77 34.83 -22.88
CA CYS A 17 27.51 34.10 -22.87
C CYS A 17 27.41 33.35 -21.53
N ASP A 18 26.69 33.92 -20.59
CA ASP A 18 26.27 33.21 -19.39
C ASP A 18 24.98 32.46 -19.72
N SER A 19 25.11 31.19 -20.13
CA SER A 19 23.99 30.30 -20.38
C SER A 19 23.80 29.33 -19.22
N GLU A 20 23.51 29.86 -18.02
CA GLU A 20 22.90 29.05 -16.97
C GLU A 20 21.38 29.02 -17.17
N LYS A 21 20.91 28.16 -18.08
CA LYS A 21 19.55 27.62 -17.95
C LYS A 21 19.56 26.65 -16.77
N LYS A 22 19.30 27.18 -15.56
CA LYS A 22 18.81 26.35 -14.46
C LYS A 22 17.48 25.76 -14.89
N SER A 23 17.49 24.49 -15.27
CA SER A 23 16.28 23.68 -15.30
C SER A 23 15.78 23.57 -13.87
N GLY A 24 14.92 24.51 -13.46
CA GLY A 24 14.12 24.32 -12.26
C GLY A 24 13.23 23.11 -12.50
N ASN A 25 13.61 21.96 -11.95
CA ASN A 25 12.66 20.90 -11.66
C ASN A 25 11.67 21.50 -10.66
N THR A 26 10.60 22.12 -11.16
CA THR A 26 9.39 22.31 -10.36
C THR A 26 8.86 20.91 -10.12
N SER A 27 9.23 20.32 -8.98
CA SER A 27 8.51 19.17 -8.43
C SER A 27 7.03 19.48 -8.54
N ALA A 28 6.27 18.64 -9.24
CA ALA A 28 4.81 18.81 -9.29
C ALA A 28 4.32 18.88 -7.84
N SER A 29 3.56 19.93 -7.51
CA SER A 29 3.04 20.07 -6.15
C SER A 29 2.06 18.95 -5.86
N PHE A 30 2.23 18.27 -4.73
CA PHE A 30 1.27 17.28 -4.27
C PHE A 30 -0.13 17.87 -4.15
N GLN A 31 -1.13 17.13 -4.62
CA GLN A 31 -2.53 17.51 -4.49
C GLN A 31 -3.05 16.97 -3.15
N SER A 32 -4.03 17.66 -2.54
CA SER A 32 -4.75 17.10 -1.40
C SER A 32 -5.68 15.95 -1.79
N LYS A 33 -6.05 15.87 -3.07
CA LYS A 33 -6.92 14.82 -3.61
C LYS A 33 -6.63 14.59 -5.08
N TYR A 34 -6.41 13.33 -5.44
CA TYR A 34 -6.29 12.85 -6.80
C TYR A 34 -7.56 12.07 -7.17
N THR A 35 -8.07 12.28 -8.38
CA THR A 35 -9.19 11.51 -8.93
C THR A 35 -8.68 10.54 -9.96
N ILE A 36 -8.80 9.24 -9.69
CA ILE A 36 -8.45 8.19 -10.65
C ILE A 36 -9.67 7.91 -11.52
N THR A 37 -9.50 7.98 -12.84
CA THR A 37 -10.59 7.73 -13.80
C THR A 37 -10.29 6.48 -14.62
N ASP A 38 -10.89 5.35 -14.24
CA ASP A 38 -10.79 4.08 -14.96
C ASP A 38 -11.92 3.11 -14.58
N ILE A 39 -12.67 2.60 -15.56
CA ILE A 39 -13.84 1.73 -15.33
C ILE A 39 -13.42 0.42 -14.68
N GLY A 40 -14.07 0.06 -13.57
CA GLY A 40 -13.87 -1.18 -12.85
C GLY A 40 -12.50 -1.28 -12.17
N LEU A 41 -11.81 -0.17 -11.87
CA LEU A 41 -10.50 -0.24 -11.24
C LEU A 41 -10.54 -0.82 -9.83
N TYR A 42 -11.46 -0.40 -8.95
CA TYR A 42 -11.56 -0.84 -7.55
C TYR A 42 -10.20 -1.03 -6.86
N PRO A 43 -9.44 0.07 -6.66
CA PRO A 43 -8.14 -0.01 -6.02
C PRO A 43 -8.28 -0.35 -4.54
N GLU A 44 -7.43 -1.22 -3.99
CA GLU A 44 -7.53 -1.64 -2.59
C GLU A 44 -6.24 -1.37 -1.82
N GLY A 45 -5.11 -1.88 -2.30
CA GLY A 45 -3.78 -1.58 -1.77
C GLY A 45 -3.24 -0.31 -2.40
N ILE A 46 -2.54 0.51 -1.62
CA ILE A 46 -1.79 1.68 -2.09
C ILE A 46 -0.45 1.74 -1.36
N ASP A 47 0.59 2.18 -2.06
CA ASP A 47 1.86 2.58 -1.45
C ASP A 47 2.54 3.65 -2.32
N TYR A 48 3.58 4.29 -1.80
CA TYR A 48 4.29 5.39 -2.46
C TYR A 48 5.76 5.05 -2.71
N ASP A 49 6.15 5.01 -3.99
CA ASP A 49 7.55 4.93 -4.41
C ASP A 49 8.13 6.35 -4.42
N SER A 50 8.76 6.73 -3.31
CA SER A 50 9.42 8.02 -3.10
C SER A 50 10.66 8.21 -3.96
N LYS A 51 11.36 7.13 -4.35
CA LYS A 51 12.51 7.25 -5.27
C LYS A 51 12.10 7.68 -6.68
N ASN A 52 10.90 7.31 -7.11
CA ASN A 52 10.37 7.64 -8.43
C ASN A 52 9.17 8.60 -8.38
N GLU A 53 8.84 9.12 -7.20
CA GLU A 53 7.76 10.08 -6.92
C GLU A 53 6.39 9.67 -7.51
N LYS A 54 5.96 8.42 -7.26
CA LYS A 54 4.69 7.89 -7.81
C LYS A 54 3.90 7.07 -6.79
N PHE A 55 2.58 7.24 -6.82
CA PHE A 55 1.67 6.28 -6.18
C PHE A 55 1.59 5.01 -7.01
N LEU A 56 1.65 3.87 -6.32
CA LEU A 56 1.28 2.56 -6.84
C LEU A 56 0.02 2.10 -6.12
N PHE A 57 -0.86 1.40 -6.82
CA PHE A 57 -2.07 0.83 -6.20
C PHE A 57 -2.51 -0.43 -6.93
N SER A 58 -3.01 -1.41 -6.19
CA SER A 58 -3.57 -2.64 -6.76
C SER A 58 -4.95 -2.39 -7.35
N SER A 59 -5.49 -3.40 -8.04
CA SER A 59 -6.86 -3.41 -8.56
C SER A 59 -7.47 -4.78 -8.33
N LEU A 60 -8.42 -4.86 -7.41
CA LEU A 60 -9.08 -6.13 -7.06
C LEU A 60 -9.80 -6.74 -8.26
N TYR A 61 -10.50 -5.89 -9.03
CA TYR A 61 -11.29 -6.36 -10.16
C TYR A 61 -10.42 -6.64 -11.38
N LYS A 62 -9.40 -5.83 -11.68
CA LYS A 62 -8.66 -5.98 -12.94
C LYS A 62 -7.48 -6.96 -12.88
N GLY A 63 -6.93 -7.22 -11.70
CA GLY A 63 -5.82 -8.16 -11.53
C GLY A 63 -4.45 -7.58 -11.93
N ALA A 64 -4.18 -6.32 -11.60
CA ALA A 64 -2.90 -5.68 -11.87
C ALA A 64 -2.58 -4.59 -10.83
N VAL A 65 -1.31 -4.20 -10.76
CA VAL A 65 -0.87 -2.99 -10.06
C VAL A 65 -0.77 -1.86 -11.08
N TYR A 66 -1.27 -0.70 -10.69
CA TYR A 66 -1.35 0.50 -11.49
C TYR A 66 -0.53 1.62 -10.85
N THR A 67 -0.19 2.59 -11.69
CA THR A 67 0.23 3.93 -11.27
C THR A 67 -0.64 4.95 -12.00
N MET A 68 -0.54 6.23 -11.64
CA MET A 68 -1.27 7.30 -12.33
C MET A 68 -0.36 8.47 -12.68
N ASN A 69 -0.70 9.17 -13.76
CA ASN A 69 -0.09 10.47 -14.06
C ASN A 69 -0.72 11.60 -13.21
N ALA A 70 -0.19 12.81 -13.32
CA ALA A 70 -0.67 13.99 -12.59
C ALA A 70 -2.14 14.37 -12.88
N ASN A 71 -2.73 13.89 -13.98
CA ASN A 71 -4.13 14.08 -14.33
C ASN A 71 -5.04 12.96 -13.80
N GLY A 72 -4.49 11.98 -13.06
CA GLY A 72 -5.23 10.86 -12.50
C GLY A 72 -5.57 9.76 -13.52
N GLN A 73 -4.91 9.74 -14.68
CA GLN A 73 -5.07 8.65 -15.63
C GLN A 73 -4.23 7.45 -15.18
N ALA A 74 -4.89 6.31 -14.92
CA ALA A 74 -4.24 5.09 -14.48
C ALA A 74 -3.55 4.36 -15.66
N THR A 75 -2.40 3.76 -15.39
CA THR A 75 -1.67 2.89 -16.32
C THR A 75 -1.15 1.67 -15.57
N VAL A 76 -1.14 0.51 -16.23
CA VAL A 76 -0.61 -0.73 -15.62
C VAL A 76 0.88 -0.54 -15.38
N PHE A 77 1.30 -0.71 -14.13
CA PHE A 77 2.70 -0.68 -13.74
C PHE A 77 3.29 -2.10 -13.70
N ALA A 78 2.58 -3.04 -13.08
CA ALA A 78 3.02 -4.43 -12.94
C ALA A 78 1.84 -5.40 -13.03
N THR A 79 2.05 -6.55 -13.68
CA THR A 79 1.06 -7.63 -13.75
C THR A 79 1.75 -8.96 -14.04
N SER A 80 1.10 -10.06 -13.70
CA SER A 80 1.50 -11.41 -14.12
C SER A 80 0.26 -12.19 -14.57
N GLY A 81 0.46 -13.34 -15.20
CA GLY A 81 -0.64 -14.24 -15.56
C GLY A 81 -1.33 -14.90 -14.35
N LYS A 82 -0.68 -14.94 -13.18
CA LYS A 82 -1.25 -15.51 -11.94
C LYS A 82 -1.81 -14.47 -10.99
N LEU A 83 -1.62 -13.18 -11.27
CA LEU A 83 -2.20 -12.10 -10.49
C LEU A 83 -3.69 -11.98 -10.82
N VAL A 84 -4.55 -12.38 -9.88
CA VAL A 84 -6.00 -12.49 -10.08
C VAL A 84 -6.71 -11.36 -9.34
N LEU A 85 -6.53 -11.29 -8.03
CA LEU A 85 -7.08 -10.26 -7.16
C LEU A 85 -5.94 -9.78 -6.25
N PRO A 86 -5.11 -8.84 -6.73
CA PRO A 86 -4.07 -8.23 -5.91
C PRO A 86 -4.71 -7.35 -4.85
N THR A 87 -4.36 -7.58 -3.60
CA THR A 87 -4.82 -6.85 -2.41
C THR A 87 -3.74 -5.83 -2.01
N GLY A 88 -3.21 -5.89 -0.80
CA GLY A 88 -2.12 -5.07 -0.30
C GLY A 88 -0.86 -5.14 -1.17
N ILE A 89 -0.16 -4.01 -1.21
CA ILE A 89 1.11 -3.85 -1.89
C ILE A 89 2.10 -3.16 -0.95
N TYR A 90 3.39 -3.42 -1.16
CA TYR A 90 4.47 -2.79 -0.40
C TYR A 90 5.67 -2.47 -1.29
N THR A 91 6.16 -1.25 -1.20
CA THR A 91 7.32 -0.72 -1.93
C THR A 91 8.57 -0.82 -1.06
N ASP A 92 9.28 -1.95 -1.13
CA ASP A 92 10.57 -2.10 -0.47
C ASP A 92 11.66 -1.44 -1.32
N GLU A 93 11.75 -0.12 -1.19
CA GLU A 93 12.66 0.71 -1.95
C GLU A 93 14.13 0.37 -1.70
N LEU A 94 14.47 -0.04 -0.47
CA LEU A 94 15.84 -0.42 -0.11
C LEU A 94 16.31 -1.60 -0.97
N ARG A 95 15.41 -2.54 -1.28
CA ARG A 95 15.69 -3.73 -2.08
C ARG A 95 15.17 -3.66 -3.52
N ASN A 96 14.65 -2.50 -3.93
CA ASN A 96 14.09 -2.24 -5.26
C ASN A 96 13.03 -3.28 -5.69
N ARG A 97 12.12 -3.63 -4.78
CA ARG A 97 11.06 -4.62 -5.05
C ARG A 97 9.69 -4.11 -4.64
N LEU A 98 8.72 -4.35 -5.50
CA LEU A 98 7.29 -4.22 -5.22
C LEU A 98 6.77 -5.60 -4.83
N ILE A 99 6.16 -5.70 -3.66
CA ILE A 99 5.59 -6.93 -3.12
C ILE A 99 4.07 -6.80 -3.22
N VAL A 100 3.41 -7.84 -3.74
CA VAL A 100 1.95 -7.82 -3.99
C VAL A 100 1.34 -9.08 -3.43
N ALA A 101 0.44 -8.93 -2.45
CA ALA A 101 -0.40 -10.01 -1.97
C ALA A 101 -1.49 -10.29 -3.00
N ASN A 102 -1.82 -11.57 -3.20
CA ASN A 102 -2.77 -12.01 -4.22
C ASN A 102 -3.67 -13.09 -3.65
N ALA A 103 -4.96 -12.91 -3.91
CA ALA A 103 -6.03 -13.79 -3.51
C ALA A 103 -7.00 -14.00 -4.69
N ASP A 104 -8.16 -14.59 -4.42
CA ASP A 104 -9.29 -14.57 -5.33
C ASP A 104 -10.59 -14.74 -4.54
N LEU A 105 -11.48 -13.75 -4.58
CA LEU A 105 -12.80 -13.78 -3.94
C LEU A 105 -13.91 -14.21 -4.91
N GLY A 106 -13.57 -14.57 -6.15
CA GLY A 106 -14.53 -14.87 -7.22
C GLY A 106 -15.14 -13.63 -7.88
N ILE A 107 -14.70 -12.43 -7.49
CA ILE A 107 -15.24 -11.14 -7.99
C ILE A 107 -14.37 -10.48 -9.06
N SER A 108 -13.12 -10.93 -9.22
CA SER A 108 -12.19 -10.38 -10.20
C SER A 108 -12.59 -10.78 -11.62
N GLN A 109 -12.26 -9.94 -12.61
CA GLN A 109 -12.41 -10.29 -14.02
C GLN A 109 -11.51 -11.48 -14.42
N ARG A 110 -10.48 -11.77 -13.63
CA ARG A 110 -9.55 -12.89 -13.81
C ARG A 110 -9.93 -14.12 -12.98
N SER A 111 -10.98 -14.04 -12.17
CA SER A 111 -11.46 -15.16 -11.37
C SER A 111 -11.98 -16.29 -12.24
N THR A 112 -11.75 -17.51 -11.79
CA THR A 112 -12.34 -18.73 -12.33
C THR A 112 -13.02 -19.50 -11.21
N ALA A 113 -13.91 -20.45 -11.56
CA ALA A 113 -14.54 -21.31 -10.56
C ALA A 113 -13.51 -22.14 -9.74
N ALA A 114 -12.32 -22.41 -10.31
CA ALA A 114 -11.26 -23.16 -9.64
C ALA A 114 -10.37 -22.29 -8.73
N SER A 115 -10.25 -20.99 -9.02
CA SER A 115 -9.36 -20.08 -8.29
C SER A 115 -10.04 -19.39 -7.09
N ALA A 116 -11.36 -19.21 -7.14
CA ALA A 116 -12.11 -18.55 -6.07
C ALA A 116 -11.89 -19.23 -4.70
N GLY A 117 -11.37 -18.47 -3.74
CA GLY A 117 -11.04 -18.91 -2.37
C GLY A 117 -9.78 -19.78 -2.25
N SER A 118 -9.13 -20.14 -3.36
CA SER A 118 -8.01 -21.08 -3.38
C SER A 118 -6.65 -20.43 -3.57
N ILE A 119 -6.60 -19.17 -4.06
CA ILE A 119 -5.34 -18.45 -4.25
C ILE A 119 -4.80 -17.90 -2.92
N ALA A 120 -3.55 -18.25 -2.62
CA ALA A 120 -2.74 -17.65 -1.58
C ALA A 120 -1.32 -17.47 -2.11
N SER A 121 -1.04 -16.36 -2.79
CA SER A 121 0.28 -16.15 -3.41
C SER A 121 0.81 -14.73 -3.24
N VAL A 122 2.13 -14.60 -3.23
CA VAL A 122 2.81 -13.31 -3.23
C VAL A 122 3.60 -13.18 -4.52
N SER A 123 3.40 -12.08 -5.23
CA SER A 123 4.19 -11.72 -6.40
C SER A 123 5.20 -10.64 -6.04
N ILE A 124 6.44 -10.84 -6.48
CA ILE A 124 7.55 -9.91 -6.29
C ILE A 124 7.91 -9.35 -7.65
N PHE A 125 7.81 -8.04 -7.83
CA PHE A 125 8.19 -7.31 -9.03
C PHE A 125 9.38 -6.42 -8.75
N ASN A 126 10.15 -6.07 -9.77
CA ASN A 126 11.14 -5.02 -9.70
C ASN A 126 10.42 -3.67 -9.58
N LEU A 127 10.75 -2.87 -8.55
CA LEU A 127 10.04 -1.60 -8.30
C LEU A 127 10.37 -0.52 -9.34
N THR A 128 11.51 -0.64 -10.03
CA THR A 128 11.89 0.28 -11.11
C THR A 128 11.21 -0.09 -12.43
N SER A 129 11.32 -1.35 -12.87
CA SER A 129 10.87 -1.78 -14.20
C SER A 129 9.45 -2.35 -14.25
N GLY A 130 8.88 -2.77 -13.11
CA GLY A 130 7.61 -3.50 -13.06
C GLY A 130 7.70 -4.97 -13.49
N GLU A 131 8.89 -5.47 -13.80
CA GLU A 131 9.10 -6.85 -14.25
C GLU A 131 8.96 -7.85 -13.08
N LEU A 132 8.35 -8.99 -13.36
CA LEU A 132 8.20 -10.06 -12.38
C LEU A 132 9.54 -10.69 -12.02
N ILE A 133 9.87 -10.72 -10.74
CA ILE A 133 11.05 -11.38 -10.18
C ILE A 133 10.69 -12.79 -9.69
N LYS A 134 9.60 -12.92 -8.92
CA LYS A 134 9.23 -14.17 -8.27
C LYS A 134 7.73 -14.25 -8.01
N GLU A 135 7.19 -15.45 -8.09
CA GLU A 135 5.87 -15.79 -7.54
C GLU A 135 6.05 -16.87 -6.48
N ILE A 136 5.41 -16.70 -5.35
CA ILE A 136 5.57 -17.53 -4.15
C ILE A 136 4.19 -18.01 -3.75
N ASP A 137 3.99 -19.32 -3.76
CA ASP A 137 2.74 -19.94 -3.36
C ASP A 137 2.77 -20.29 -1.86
N LEU A 138 1.83 -19.72 -1.11
CA LEU A 138 1.63 -19.98 0.31
C LEU A 138 0.51 -20.99 0.57
N LYS A 139 -0.22 -21.40 -0.48
CA LYS A 139 -1.37 -22.31 -0.34
C LYS A 139 -1.00 -23.67 0.22
N ASN A 140 0.24 -24.12 0.01
CA ASN A 140 0.75 -25.38 0.53
C ASN A 140 0.74 -25.47 2.07
N PHE A 141 0.73 -24.34 2.79
CA PHE A 141 0.60 -24.33 4.25
C PHE A 141 -0.85 -24.54 4.71
N THR A 142 -1.82 -24.26 3.84
CA THR A 142 -3.27 -24.29 4.14
C THR A 142 -4.08 -24.88 2.96
N PRO A 143 -3.75 -26.09 2.47
CA PRO A 143 -4.28 -26.61 1.20
C PRO A 143 -5.81 -26.76 1.19
N ASN A 144 -6.43 -27.00 2.34
CA ASN A 144 -7.86 -27.25 2.49
C ASN A 144 -8.65 -26.08 3.09
N ALA A 145 -8.00 -24.95 3.43
CA ALA A 145 -8.67 -23.78 4.01
C ALA A 145 -8.97 -22.73 2.94
N GLY A 146 -9.94 -21.85 3.15
CA GLY A 146 -10.03 -20.61 2.35
C GLY A 146 -8.83 -19.70 2.64
N SER A 147 -8.47 -18.83 1.70
CA SER A 147 -7.44 -17.82 1.92
C SER A 147 -7.78 -16.53 1.19
N CYS A 148 -7.40 -15.42 1.81
CA CYS A 148 -7.35 -14.11 1.21
C CYS A 148 -6.14 -13.39 1.80
N LEU A 149 -4.96 -13.59 1.22
CA LEU A 149 -3.79 -12.80 1.58
C LEU A 149 -4.14 -11.34 1.42
N ASN A 150 -3.93 -10.54 2.47
CA ASN A 150 -4.47 -9.19 2.54
C ASN A 150 -3.36 -8.16 2.47
N ASP A 151 -2.63 -7.94 3.57
CA ASP A 151 -1.66 -6.85 3.69
C ASP A 151 -0.24 -7.36 4.02
N ILE A 152 0.75 -6.48 3.85
CA ILE A 152 2.17 -6.81 3.87
C ILE A 152 2.95 -5.85 4.77
N ALA A 153 3.80 -6.41 5.63
CA ALA A 153 4.85 -5.67 6.33
C ALA A 153 6.23 -6.21 5.98
N VAL A 154 7.24 -5.34 5.93
CA VAL A 154 8.64 -5.73 5.71
C VAL A 154 9.50 -5.28 6.89
N ASP A 155 10.28 -6.19 7.47
CA ASP A 155 11.23 -5.83 8.53
C ASP A 155 12.56 -5.28 7.99
N ALA A 156 13.39 -4.74 8.88
CA ALA A 156 14.70 -4.18 8.52
C ALA A 156 15.63 -5.18 7.79
N LYS A 157 15.46 -6.49 8.01
CA LYS A 157 16.24 -7.54 7.34
C LYS A 157 15.67 -7.92 5.98
N GLY A 158 14.47 -7.43 5.64
CA GLY A 158 13.81 -7.72 4.37
C GLY A 158 12.96 -8.97 4.42
N ASN A 159 12.62 -9.48 5.61
CA ASN A 159 11.59 -10.49 5.71
C ASN A 159 10.23 -9.83 5.49
N ILE A 160 9.37 -10.52 4.74
CA ILE A 160 8.02 -10.10 4.39
C ILE A 160 7.05 -10.86 5.30
N TYR A 161 6.12 -10.16 5.93
CA TYR A 161 5.05 -10.73 6.75
C TYR A 161 3.71 -10.44 6.08
N ILE A 162 2.85 -11.44 5.98
CA ILE A 162 1.61 -11.34 5.20
C ILE A 162 0.45 -11.83 6.04
N THR A 163 -0.60 -11.02 6.17
CA THR A 163 -1.86 -11.40 6.81
C THR A 163 -2.74 -12.19 5.86
N ASP A 164 -3.58 -13.06 6.42
CA ASP A 164 -4.63 -13.75 5.67
C ASP A 164 -5.98 -13.45 6.32
N SER A 165 -6.88 -12.80 5.59
CA SER A 165 -8.19 -12.44 6.14
C SER A 165 -9.10 -13.63 6.37
N PHE A 166 -8.88 -14.76 5.69
CA PHE A 166 -9.75 -15.93 5.78
C PHE A 166 -9.11 -17.11 6.50
N SER A 167 -7.91 -16.94 7.06
CA SER A 167 -7.28 -17.93 7.92
C SER A 167 -6.61 -17.27 9.14
N PRO A 168 -6.45 -17.97 10.27
CA PRO A 168 -5.86 -17.41 11.50
C PRO A 168 -4.33 -17.26 11.42
N ASN A 169 -3.79 -16.96 10.24
CA ASN A 169 -2.38 -17.10 9.91
C ASN A 169 -1.73 -15.77 9.53
N ILE A 170 -0.49 -15.62 9.97
CA ILE A 170 0.49 -14.69 9.39
C ILE A 170 1.59 -15.56 8.79
N TYR A 171 1.91 -15.31 7.53
CA TYR A 171 3.01 -15.98 6.83
C TYR A 171 4.26 -15.11 6.89
N LYS A 172 5.43 -15.73 6.72
CA LYS A 172 6.70 -15.04 6.55
C LYS A 172 7.43 -15.57 5.32
N ILE A 173 7.97 -14.66 4.52
CA ILE A 173 8.89 -14.96 3.43
C ILE A 173 10.22 -14.30 3.78
N ASP A 174 11.31 -15.08 3.83
CA ASP A 174 12.63 -14.53 4.12
C ASP A 174 13.25 -13.77 2.94
N GLU A 175 14.44 -13.20 3.15
CA GLU A 175 15.15 -12.44 2.10
C GLU A 175 15.52 -13.29 0.86
N ASN A 176 15.57 -14.63 1.00
CA ASN A 176 15.85 -15.58 -0.08
C ASN A 176 14.57 -16.09 -0.74
N TYR A 177 13.41 -15.48 -0.43
CA TYR A 177 12.10 -15.87 -0.93
C TYR A 177 11.64 -17.27 -0.48
N ILE A 178 12.12 -17.74 0.67
CA ILE A 178 11.68 -19.00 1.27
C ILE A 178 10.48 -18.71 2.18
N PRO A 179 9.29 -19.26 1.87
CA PRO A 179 8.10 -19.04 2.67
C PRO A 179 8.03 -19.97 3.88
N SER A 180 7.35 -19.51 4.92
CA SER A 180 7.05 -20.26 6.14
C SER A 180 5.75 -19.76 6.77
N LEU A 181 5.11 -20.62 7.56
CA LEU A 181 4.03 -20.20 8.46
C LEU A 181 4.66 -19.56 9.69
N PHE A 182 4.50 -18.25 9.86
CA PHE A 182 5.14 -17.50 10.94
C PHE A 182 4.37 -17.64 12.25
N LEU A 183 3.06 -17.48 12.20
CA LEU A 183 2.20 -17.51 13.36
C LEU A 183 0.80 -17.98 12.98
N THR A 184 0.27 -18.92 13.76
CA THR A 184 -1.15 -19.30 13.74
C THR A 184 -1.70 -19.10 15.14
N ASN A 185 -2.83 -18.41 15.28
CA ASN A 185 -3.43 -18.19 16.58
C ASN A 185 -4.95 -18.07 16.55
N VAL A 186 -5.64 -18.65 17.54
CA VAL A 186 -7.10 -18.59 17.65
C VAL A 186 -7.65 -17.16 17.75
N LEU A 187 -6.87 -16.21 18.29
CA LEU A 187 -7.22 -14.78 18.33
C LEU A 187 -7.40 -14.18 16.93
N PHE A 188 -6.79 -14.80 15.91
CA PHE A 188 -6.85 -14.35 14.53
C PHE A 188 -7.94 -15.06 13.73
N GLN A 189 -8.68 -16.00 14.33
CA GLN A 189 -9.72 -16.74 13.65
C GLN A 189 -10.82 -15.77 13.16
N PRO A 190 -11.05 -15.66 11.84
CA PRO A 190 -12.16 -14.88 11.33
C PRO A 190 -13.48 -15.52 11.74
N ALA A 191 -14.47 -14.69 12.05
CA ALA A 191 -15.86 -15.08 12.10
C ALA A 191 -16.29 -15.63 10.73
N PRO A 192 -17.22 -16.61 10.68
CA PRO A 192 -17.67 -17.19 9.42
C PRO A 192 -18.15 -16.12 8.43
N ASN A 193 -17.64 -16.17 7.20
CA ASN A 193 -17.95 -15.25 6.11
C ASN A 193 -17.60 -13.77 6.39
N GLN A 194 -16.65 -13.49 7.28
CA GLN A 194 -16.15 -12.15 7.56
C GLN A 194 -14.63 -12.06 7.33
N PHE A 195 -14.14 -10.85 7.10
CA PHE A 195 -12.71 -10.57 7.02
C PHE A 195 -12.10 -10.56 8.43
N GLY A 196 -11.06 -11.37 8.64
CA GLY A 196 -10.28 -11.47 9.87
C GLY A 196 -9.11 -10.50 9.90
N LEU A 197 -7.89 -11.04 10.00
CA LEU A 197 -6.67 -10.24 9.92
C LEU A 197 -6.63 -9.43 8.63
N ASN A 198 -6.15 -8.20 8.73
CA ASN A 198 -6.17 -7.25 7.63
C ASN A 198 -4.85 -6.46 7.60
N GLY A 199 -4.88 -5.14 7.82
CA GLY A 199 -3.69 -4.30 7.81
C GLY A 199 -2.59 -4.74 8.76
N ILE A 200 -1.33 -4.63 8.32
CA ILE A 200 -0.15 -5.00 9.13
C ILE A 200 1.04 -4.07 8.87
N VAL A 201 1.72 -3.63 9.93
CA VAL A 201 2.95 -2.84 9.84
C VAL A 201 4.05 -3.40 10.74
N PHE A 202 5.30 -3.21 10.31
CA PHE A 202 6.48 -3.50 11.12
C PHE A 202 6.88 -2.26 11.92
N HIS A 203 7.09 -2.43 13.22
CA HIS A 203 7.64 -1.38 14.09
C HIS A 203 9.15 -1.62 14.34
N PRO A 204 10.00 -0.59 14.26
CA PRO A 204 11.46 -0.71 14.41
C PRO A 204 11.93 -1.40 15.72
N ASP A 205 11.16 -1.28 16.80
CA ASP A 205 11.37 -1.98 18.08
C ASP A 205 11.23 -3.52 18.01
N GLY A 206 10.96 -4.11 16.85
CA GLY A 206 10.99 -5.56 16.64
C GLY A 206 9.66 -6.28 16.91
N TYR A 207 8.54 -5.63 16.58
CA TYR A 207 7.21 -6.24 16.61
C TYR A 207 6.38 -5.82 15.40
N LEU A 208 5.33 -6.57 15.13
CA LEU A 208 4.29 -6.22 14.17
C LEU A 208 3.10 -5.61 14.92
N LEU A 209 2.43 -4.66 14.28
CA LEU A 209 1.06 -4.29 14.62
C LEU A 209 0.16 -4.81 13.52
N ALA A 210 -0.94 -5.46 13.88
CA ALA A 210 -1.89 -6.00 12.91
C ALA A 210 -3.32 -5.76 13.38
N VAL A 211 -4.21 -5.35 12.48
CA VAL A 211 -5.62 -5.20 12.80
C VAL A 211 -6.44 -6.41 12.38
N LYS A 212 -7.60 -6.58 13.02
CA LYS A 212 -8.59 -7.60 12.71
C LYS A 212 -9.94 -6.92 12.49
N THR A 213 -10.48 -7.04 11.28
CA THR A 213 -11.66 -6.28 10.82
C THR A 213 -12.92 -6.66 11.61
N ASP A 214 -13.26 -7.95 11.66
CA ASP A 214 -14.47 -8.48 12.30
C ASP A 214 -14.51 -8.32 13.84
N ASP A 215 -13.36 -8.34 14.52
CA ASP A 215 -13.27 -8.19 15.99
C ASP A 215 -12.86 -6.77 16.43
N SER A 216 -12.62 -5.85 15.49
CA SER A 216 -12.24 -4.47 15.75
C SER A 216 -11.08 -4.34 16.74
N LYS A 217 -10.03 -5.15 16.52
CA LYS A 217 -8.83 -5.18 17.36
C LYS A 217 -7.61 -4.67 16.61
N LEU A 218 -6.69 -4.08 17.37
CA LEU A 218 -5.30 -3.88 17.01
C LEU A 218 -4.45 -4.77 17.92
N PHE A 219 -3.69 -5.67 17.33
CA PHE A 219 -2.77 -6.57 18.02
C PHE A 219 -1.33 -6.09 17.88
N LYS A 220 -0.54 -6.35 18.91
CA LYS A 220 0.91 -6.25 18.91
C LYS A 220 1.49 -7.66 19.01
N ILE A 221 2.43 -7.98 18.12
CA ILE A 221 2.99 -9.32 17.94
C ILE A 221 4.53 -9.23 17.96
N SER A 222 5.17 -9.77 18.99
CA SER A 222 6.64 -9.74 19.11
C SER A 222 7.31 -10.61 18.05
N LEU A 223 8.33 -10.11 17.34
CA LEU A 223 9.09 -10.96 16.40
C LEU A 223 10.02 -11.95 17.11
N SER A 224 10.48 -11.62 18.32
CA SER A 224 11.34 -12.50 19.11
C SER A 224 10.58 -13.60 19.85
N ASN A 225 9.30 -13.35 20.14
CA ASN A 225 8.38 -14.32 20.74
C ASN A 225 6.99 -14.17 20.10
N PRO A 226 6.76 -14.72 18.89
CA PRO A 226 5.52 -14.53 18.14
C PRO A 226 4.25 -14.99 18.87
N ALA A 227 4.37 -15.89 19.84
CA ALA A 227 3.24 -16.31 20.67
C ALA A 227 2.79 -15.25 21.70
N ALA A 228 3.62 -14.25 22.00
CA ALA A 228 3.30 -13.15 22.90
C ALA A 228 2.49 -12.06 22.19
N ILE A 229 1.23 -12.38 21.90
CA ILE A 229 0.25 -11.47 21.29
C ILE A 229 -0.45 -10.68 22.39
N THR A 230 -0.51 -9.36 22.25
CA THR A 230 -1.26 -8.48 23.16
C THR A 230 -2.18 -7.56 22.36
N THR A 231 -3.36 -7.24 22.88
CA THR A 231 -4.24 -6.24 22.28
C THR A 231 -3.84 -4.83 22.72
N VAL A 232 -3.76 -3.90 21.77
CA VAL A 232 -3.57 -2.48 22.05
C VAL A 232 -4.88 -1.88 22.58
N THR A 233 -4.84 -1.22 23.72
CA THR A 233 -6.03 -0.64 24.40
C THR A 233 -6.10 0.88 24.27
N GLY A 234 -7.17 1.52 24.75
CA GLY A 234 -7.27 2.99 24.87
C GLY A 234 -7.86 3.73 23.66
N THR A 235 -8.21 3.01 22.60
CA THR A 235 -8.90 3.55 21.42
C THR A 235 -10.01 2.60 20.98
N THR A 236 -10.97 3.14 20.23
CA THR A 236 -12.07 2.38 19.62
C THR A 236 -12.26 2.81 18.18
N PHE A 237 -12.60 1.82 17.36
CA PHE A 237 -12.87 1.92 15.92
C PHE A 237 -13.71 0.69 15.56
N SER A 238 -14.27 0.68 14.36
CA SER A 238 -15.02 -0.45 13.81
C SER A 238 -14.44 -0.86 12.47
N ALA A 239 -14.47 -2.15 12.14
CA ALA A 239 -13.99 -2.65 10.84
C ALA A 239 -12.65 -2.06 10.36
N PRO A 240 -11.58 -2.13 11.17
CA PRO A 240 -10.27 -1.66 10.76
C PRO A 240 -9.79 -2.48 9.55
N ASP A 241 -9.14 -1.80 8.60
CA ASP A 241 -8.71 -2.34 7.31
C ASP A 241 -7.18 -2.15 7.22
N GLY A 242 -6.67 -1.29 6.35
CA GLY A 242 -5.25 -0.96 6.29
C GLY A 242 -4.75 -0.06 7.42
N ILE A 243 -3.46 -0.17 7.73
CA ILE A 243 -2.77 0.68 8.71
C ILE A 243 -1.40 1.10 8.17
N GLU A 244 -0.95 2.32 8.47
CA GLU A 244 0.33 2.87 7.99
C GLU A 244 0.95 3.79 9.06
N PHE A 245 2.28 3.88 9.14
CA PHE A 245 2.91 4.87 10.03
C PHE A 245 3.01 6.23 9.34
N ASP A 246 2.67 7.30 10.07
CA ASP A 246 3.02 8.64 9.63
C ASP A 246 4.52 8.93 9.86
N LYS A 247 5.00 10.06 9.35
CA LYS A 247 6.40 10.50 9.53
C LYS A 247 6.84 10.66 10.99
N ASN A 248 5.92 10.72 11.93
CA ASN A 248 6.16 10.89 13.37
C ASN A 248 6.02 9.57 14.14
N ASN A 249 5.85 8.43 13.45
CA ASN A 249 5.56 7.11 14.02
C ASN A 249 4.22 7.01 14.77
N ASN A 250 3.25 7.88 14.47
CA ASN A 250 1.86 7.62 14.80
C ASN A 250 1.27 6.62 13.79
N LEU A 251 0.36 5.77 14.24
CA LEU A 251 -0.32 4.81 13.37
C LEU A 251 -1.58 5.45 12.81
N VAL A 252 -1.64 5.60 11.50
CA VAL A 252 -2.87 5.88 10.77
C VAL A 252 -3.60 4.56 10.59
N LEU A 253 -4.78 4.45 11.18
CA LEU A 253 -5.70 3.34 10.98
C LEU A 253 -6.82 3.76 10.05
N VAL A 254 -7.06 2.98 9.01
CA VAL A 254 -8.20 3.15 8.10
C VAL A 254 -9.34 2.24 8.56
N GLU A 255 -10.49 2.84 8.85
CA GLU A 255 -11.75 2.14 9.08
C GLU A 255 -12.56 2.17 7.79
N ASN A 256 -12.88 1.00 7.25
CA ASN A 256 -13.48 0.89 5.92
C ASN A 256 -15.00 1.12 5.90
N GLY A 257 -15.60 0.90 4.73
CA GLY A 257 -17.04 1.10 4.52
C GLY A 257 -17.95 0.03 5.13
N LEU A 258 -17.42 -1.01 5.79
CA LEU A 258 -18.23 -1.85 6.68
C LEU A 258 -18.54 -1.12 7.99
N GLY A 259 -17.61 -0.26 8.43
CA GLY A 259 -17.79 0.70 9.51
C GLY A 259 -18.35 2.04 9.03
N LEU A 260 -17.74 3.13 9.49
CA LEU A 260 -18.14 4.52 9.21
C LEU A 260 -17.34 5.15 8.05
N GLY A 261 -16.30 4.51 7.52
CA GLY A 261 -15.43 5.09 6.49
C GLY A 261 -14.64 6.28 7.04
N LYS A 262 -13.77 6.04 8.02
CA LYS A 262 -12.98 7.07 8.71
C LYS A 262 -11.50 6.70 8.72
N THR A 263 -10.64 7.67 9.00
CA THR A 263 -9.29 7.37 9.50
C THR A 263 -9.10 7.88 10.91
N TYR A 264 -8.20 7.23 11.63
CA TYR A 264 -7.78 7.60 12.97
C TYR A 264 -6.26 7.65 13.02
N THR A 265 -5.71 8.78 13.46
CA THR A 265 -4.29 8.84 13.80
C THR A 265 -4.14 8.52 15.27
N LEU A 266 -3.40 7.46 15.58
CA LEU A 266 -3.21 6.91 16.91
C LEU A 266 -1.77 7.11 17.35
N SER A 267 -1.57 7.59 18.57
CA SER A 267 -0.24 7.73 19.17
C SER A 267 -0.09 6.81 20.37
N SER A 268 1.14 6.34 20.62
CA SER A 268 1.48 5.54 21.79
C SER A 268 2.79 6.00 22.40
N THR A 269 2.83 6.08 23.73
CA THR A 269 4.04 6.43 24.51
C THR A 269 4.56 5.25 25.33
N ASN A 270 3.91 4.08 25.25
CA ASN A 270 4.21 2.91 26.07
C ASN A 270 4.41 1.65 25.21
N LYS A 271 5.07 1.81 24.05
CA LYS A 271 5.36 0.73 23.10
C LYS A 271 4.09 -0.02 22.67
N TRP A 272 3.01 0.71 22.39
CA TRP A 272 1.75 0.15 21.92
C TRP A 272 1.13 -0.88 22.88
N ILE A 273 1.31 -0.70 24.19
CA ILE A 273 0.45 -1.37 25.19
C ILE A 273 -0.94 -0.72 25.14
N SER A 274 -0.97 0.60 25.01
CA SER A 274 -2.16 1.39 24.72
C SER A 274 -1.86 2.45 23.67
N ALA A 275 -2.89 2.97 23.04
CA ALA A 275 -2.83 4.10 22.13
C ALA A 275 -3.95 5.09 22.46
N SER A 276 -3.76 6.34 22.03
CA SER A 276 -4.78 7.38 22.09
C SER A 276 -4.99 7.97 20.71
N LYS A 277 -6.24 8.22 20.36
CA LYS A 277 -6.58 8.90 19.11
C LYS A 277 -6.24 10.38 19.21
N ILE A 278 -5.39 10.87 18.30
CA ILE A 278 -4.95 12.27 18.25
C ILE A 278 -5.64 13.06 17.13
N SER A 279 -6.06 12.42 16.04
CA SER A 279 -6.92 13.02 15.01
C SER A 279 -7.85 11.98 14.37
N GLU A 280 -8.89 12.46 13.70
CA GLU A 280 -9.73 11.65 12.81
C GLU A 280 -10.11 12.42 11.55
N THR A 281 -10.22 11.72 10.43
CA THR A 281 -10.77 12.28 9.19
C THR A 281 -12.01 11.49 8.78
N ASN A 282 -13.11 12.19 8.50
CA ASN A 282 -14.31 11.58 7.93
C ASN A 282 -14.19 11.50 6.41
N ILE A 283 -14.14 10.29 5.87
CA ILE A 283 -14.07 10.07 4.43
C ILE A 283 -15.49 9.80 3.90
N GLY A 284 -16.17 8.83 4.49
CA GLY A 284 -17.51 8.41 4.11
C GLY A 284 -17.58 6.91 3.89
N LYS A 285 -18.60 6.27 4.49
CA LYS A 285 -18.86 4.83 4.36
C LYS A 285 -18.93 4.38 2.89
N GLU A 286 -19.61 5.16 2.04
CA GLU A 286 -19.80 4.86 0.62
C GLU A 286 -18.56 5.15 -0.25
N ASP A 287 -17.56 5.87 0.26
CA ASP A 287 -16.25 6.00 -0.38
C ASP A 287 -15.38 4.76 -0.15
N PHE A 288 -15.63 4.05 0.95
CA PHE A 288 -15.00 2.80 1.30
C PHE A 288 -13.46 2.92 1.25
N PRO A 289 -12.86 3.72 2.14
CA PRO A 289 -11.41 3.79 2.25
C PRO A 289 -10.86 2.43 2.69
N THR A 290 -9.73 2.00 2.14
CA THR A 290 -9.18 0.65 2.39
C THR A 290 -7.83 0.70 3.09
N THR A 291 -6.85 1.44 2.55
CA THR A 291 -5.53 1.59 3.20
C THR A 291 -4.89 2.96 2.91
N ALA A 292 -3.73 3.19 3.51
CA ALA A 292 -2.99 4.44 3.51
C ALA A 292 -1.54 4.25 3.03
N ALA A 293 -0.93 5.33 2.55
CA ALA A 293 0.47 5.40 2.15
C ALA A 293 1.09 6.72 2.62
N LEU A 294 2.32 6.68 3.15
CA LEU A 294 3.11 7.88 3.46
C LEU A 294 3.85 8.36 2.21
N ALA A 295 3.60 9.60 1.77
CA ALA A 295 4.27 10.17 0.61
C ALA A 295 5.55 10.97 0.98
N SER A 296 6.36 11.31 -0.02
CA SER A 296 7.62 12.06 0.15
C SER A 296 7.43 13.49 0.70
N ASP A 297 6.23 14.07 0.57
CA ASP A 297 5.87 15.35 1.19
C ASP A 297 5.62 15.25 2.70
N GLY A 298 5.70 14.04 3.25
CA GLY A 298 5.51 13.74 4.66
C GLY A 298 4.05 13.79 5.11
N ASN A 299 3.11 13.66 4.17
CA ASN A 299 1.68 13.50 4.45
C ASN A 299 1.23 12.07 4.13
N VAL A 300 0.15 11.63 4.78
CA VAL A 300 -0.46 10.34 4.55
C VAL A 300 -1.66 10.47 3.61
N TYR A 301 -1.76 9.52 2.68
CA TYR A 301 -2.77 9.48 1.64
C TYR A 301 -3.57 8.18 1.73
N VAL A 302 -4.89 8.29 1.63
CA VAL A 302 -5.82 7.14 1.71
C VAL A 302 -6.46 6.90 0.36
N VAL A 303 -6.47 5.63 -0.06
CA VAL A 303 -7.18 5.21 -1.27
C VAL A 303 -8.64 4.85 -0.95
N ASN A 304 -9.55 5.34 -1.79
CA ASN A 304 -10.99 5.14 -1.65
C ASN A 304 -11.48 4.22 -2.75
N SER A 305 -11.81 2.99 -2.37
CA SER A 305 -11.97 1.88 -3.29
C SER A 305 -13.35 1.83 -3.93
N LYS A 306 -14.38 2.41 -3.29
CA LYS A 306 -15.79 2.09 -3.60
C LYS A 306 -16.06 0.58 -3.54
N LEU A 307 -15.30 -0.17 -2.74
CA LEU A 307 -15.32 -1.64 -2.68
C LEU A 307 -16.71 -2.21 -2.38
N GLY A 308 -17.50 -1.55 -1.54
CA GLY A 308 -18.88 -1.94 -1.28
C GLY A 308 -19.73 -2.10 -2.56
N LYS A 309 -19.46 -1.31 -3.60
CA LYS A 309 -20.12 -1.45 -4.91
C LYS A 309 -19.67 -2.70 -5.65
N LEU A 310 -18.37 -3.01 -5.67
CA LEU A 310 -17.85 -4.23 -6.30
C LEU A 310 -18.40 -5.48 -5.61
N LEU A 311 -18.44 -5.48 -4.27
CA LEU A 311 -19.03 -6.57 -3.49
C LEU A 311 -20.53 -6.74 -3.75
N ALA A 312 -21.22 -5.66 -4.12
CA ALA A 312 -22.61 -5.68 -4.58
C ALA A 312 -22.77 -6.03 -6.08
N GLY A 313 -21.67 -6.29 -6.79
CA GLY A 313 -21.67 -6.71 -8.20
C GLY A 313 -21.58 -5.59 -9.23
N ASP A 314 -21.40 -4.32 -8.82
CA ASP A 314 -21.10 -3.24 -9.75
C ASP A 314 -19.68 -3.42 -10.31
N LYS A 315 -19.56 -3.42 -11.64
CA LYS A 315 -18.31 -3.55 -12.38
C LYS A 315 -18.02 -2.29 -13.21
N THR A 316 -18.84 -1.26 -13.04
CA THR A 316 -18.92 -0.09 -13.92
C THR A 316 -18.47 1.20 -13.25
N GLN A 317 -18.23 1.22 -11.93
CA GLN A 317 -17.67 2.36 -11.23
C GLN A 317 -16.36 2.80 -11.90
N SER A 318 -16.26 4.08 -12.23
CA SER A 318 -15.18 4.61 -13.06
C SER A 318 -14.35 5.70 -12.39
N SER A 319 -14.74 6.14 -11.19
CA SER A 319 -14.06 7.21 -10.46
C SER A 319 -13.71 6.76 -9.04
N TYR A 320 -12.45 6.96 -8.67
CA TYR A 320 -11.89 6.61 -7.37
C TYR A 320 -11.02 7.77 -6.90
N THR A 321 -10.66 7.81 -5.63
CA THR A 321 -9.87 8.93 -5.10
C THR A 321 -8.74 8.47 -4.21
N ILE A 322 -7.59 9.11 -4.34
CA ILE A 322 -6.52 9.09 -3.34
C ILE A 322 -6.54 10.45 -2.67
N GLN A 323 -6.74 10.52 -1.36
CA GLN A 323 -6.87 11.80 -0.66
C GLN A 323 -5.95 11.87 0.54
N ARG A 324 -5.34 13.03 0.74
CA ARG A 324 -4.55 13.36 1.91
C ARG A 324 -5.46 13.42 3.14
N ILE A 325 -4.99 12.88 4.26
CA ILE A 325 -5.63 13.05 5.56
C ILE A 325 -4.92 14.13 6.38
N GLU A 326 -5.65 14.78 7.27
CA GLU A 326 -5.17 15.88 8.11
C GLU A 326 -4.65 15.42 9.49
#